data_AF-A0A8S3HPS9-F1
#
_entry.id   AF-A0A8S3HPS9-F1
#
_cell.length_a   1.000
_cell.length_b   1.000
_cell.length_c   1.000
_cell.angle_alpha   90.00
_cell.angle_beta   90.00
_cell.angle_gamma   90.00
#
_symmetry.space_group_name_H-M   'P 1'
#
loop_
_entity.id
_entity.type
_entity.pdbx_description
1 polymer ?
#
loop_
_entity_poly.entity_id
_entity_poly.type
_entity_poly.pdbx_seq_one_letter_code
_entity_poly.pdbx_strand_id
1 'polypeptide(L)' 'ILTSLLEAIPATKLPKLVGDTILTRLESPYDASGDTVIPYDSTVTIESGTILRFPRGSQLTVRGRLIAKVNILIYSN' A
#
# COMPACT_ATOMS: atom_id res chain seq x y z
N ILE A 1 0.59 25.29 -25.27
CA ILE A 1 -0.19 25.14 -24.03
C ILE A 1 0.21 23.79 -23.43
N LEU A 2 1.08 23.81 -22.42
CA LEU A 2 1.71 22.63 -21.81
C LEU A 2 1.18 22.45 -20.37
N THR A 3 -0.13 22.34 -20.20
CA THR A 3 -0.79 22.33 -18.88
C THR A 3 -1.72 21.14 -18.65
N SER A 4 -1.46 19.97 -19.25
CA SER A 4 -2.12 18.74 -18.81
C SER A 4 -1.25 17.48 -19.01
N LEU A 5 -0.25 17.32 -18.17
CA LEU A 5 0.35 16.00 -17.86
C LEU A 5 0.30 15.73 -16.35
N LEU A 6 -0.75 16.24 -15.69
CA LEU A 6 -1.07 15.89 -14.31
C LEU A 6 -2.42 15.16 -14.28
N GLU A 7 -2.58 14.15 -15.12
CA GLU A 7 -3.53 13.11 -14.77
C GLU A 7 -2.90 12.37 -13.58
N ALA A 8 -3.63 12.29 -12.47
CA ALA A 8 -3.18 11.57 -11.29
C ALA A 8 -2.73 10.17 -11.71
N ILE A 9 -1.60 9.67 -11.17
CA ILE A 9 -1.17 8.29 -11.39
C ILE A 9 -2.40 7.40 -11.12
N PRO A 10 -2.87 6.63 -12.13
CA PRO A 10 -4.08 5.85 -11.99
C PRO A 10 -3.87 4.87 -10.84
N ALA A 11 -4.86 4.81 -9.95
CA ALA A 11 -4.75 3.97 -8.78
C ALA A 11 -4.91 2.50 -9.15
N THR A 12 -4.05 1.67 -8.60
CA THR A 12 -4.19 0.22 -8.68
C THR A 12 -5.25 -0.22 -7.68
N LYS A 13 -6.14 -1.13 -8.06
CA LYS A 13 -7.05 -1.74 -7.10
C LYS A 13 -6.25 -2.55 -6.08
N LEU A 14 -6.50 -2.37 -4.78
CA LEU A 14 -5.85 -3.17 -3.75
C LEU A 14 -6.15 -4.68 -3.98
N PRO A 15 -5.12 -5.53 -4.13
CA PRO A 15 -5.33 -6.96 -4.31
C PRO A 15 -5.87 -7.61 -3.04
N LYS A 16 -6.33 -8.86 -3.16
CA LYS A 16 -6.69 -9.67 -2.00
C LYS A 16 -5.43 -9.95 -1.17
N LEU A 17 -5.44 -9.58 0.10
CA LEU A 17 -4.30 -9.73 1.00
C LEU A 17 -4.27 -11.12 1.66
N VAL A 18 -4.08 -12.18 0.86
CA VAL A 18 -4.05 -13.58 1.32
C VAL A 18 -2.74 -14.24 0.92
N GLY A 19 -2.15 -15.00 1.84
CA GLY A 19 -0.84 -15.62 1.68
C GLY A 19 0.28 -14.57 1.71
N ASP A 20 1.36 -14.84 1.00
CA ASP A 20 2.47 -13.89 0.84
C ASP A 20 2.13 -12.90 -0.27
N THR A 21 1.93 -11.64 0.10
CA THR A 21 1.61 -10.54 -0.82
C THR A 21 2.62 -9.41 -0.67
N ILE A 22 3.13 -8.90 -1.78
CA ILE A 22 4.01 -7.72 -1.79
C ILE A 22 3.27 -6.57 -2.48
N LEU A 23 3.07 -5.47 -1.76
CA LEU A 23 2.56 -4.22 -2.31
C LEU A 23 3.74 -3.35 -2.69
N THR A 24 3.95 -3.21 -3.99
CA THR A 24 5.10 -2.50 -4.57
C THR A 24 4.87 -1.01 -4.65
N ARG A 25 5.97 -0.24 -4.56
CA ARG A 25 5.92 1.22 -4.78
C ARG A 25 5.58 1.57 -6.22
N LEU A 26 5.95 0.73 -7.19
CA LEU A 26 5.74 1.00 -8.62
C LEU A 26 4.25 1.03 -8.99
N GLU A 27 3.44 0.18 -8.36
CA GLU A 27 1.99 0.08 -8.59
C GLU A 27 1.18 0.98 -7.65
N SER A 28 1.84 1.77 -6.81
CA SER A 28 1.20 2.73 -5.91
C SER A 28 0.62 3.94 -6.70
N PRO A 29 -0.54 4.50 -6.31
CA PRO A 29 -1.30 4.20 -5.10
C PRO A 29 -2.23 2.98 -5.26
N TYR A 30 -2.45 2.23 -4.17
CA TYR A 30 -3.49 1.21 -4.11
C TYR A 30 -4.77 1.73 -3.44
N ASP A 31 -5.91 1.52 -4.09
CA ASP A 31 -7.23 1.88 -3.56
C ASP A 31 -7.95 0.66 -3.00
N ALA A 32 -8.24 0.71 -1.71
CA ALA A 32 -9.16 -0.23 -1.07
C ALA A 32 -10.60 0.10 -1.47
N SER A 33 -11.43 -0.92 -1.69
CA SER A 33 -12.86 -0.73 -1.92
C SER A 33 -13.67 -0.57 -0.63
N GLY A 34 -13.04 -0.72 0.53
CA GLY A 34 -13.68 -0.71 1.85
C GLY A 34 -12.79 -1.38 2.90
N ASP A 35 -13.42 -1.97 3.92
CA ASP A 35 -12.72 -2.71 4.97
C ASP A 35 -11.86 -3.82 4.36
N THR A 36 -10.61 -3.89 4.84
CA THR A 36 -9.62 -4.84 4.35
C THR A 36 -9.10 -5.65 5.52
N VAL A 37 -8.96 -6.96 5.31
CA VAL A 37 -8.45 -7.89 6.32
C VAL A 37 -7.22 -8.60 5.78
N ILE A 38 -6.16 -8.60 6.57
CA ILE A 38 -5.03 -9.54 6.42
C ILE A 38 -5.37 -10.73 7.32
N PRO A 39 -5.80 -11.88 6.78
CA PRO A 39 -6.24 -13.01 7.60
C PRO A 39 -5.05 -13.68 8.30
N TYR A 40 -5.37 -14.62 9.18
CA TYR A 40 -4.38 -15.53 9.75
C TYR A 40 -3.58 -16.22 8.63
N ASP A 41 -2.33 -16.57 8.91
CA ASP A 41 -1.39 -17.23 7.99
C ASP A 41 -1.00 -16.42 6.74
N SER A 42 -1.34 -15.13 6.68
CA SER A 42 -0.94 -14.24 5.57
C SER A 42 0.16 -13.27 5.99
N THR A 43 1.12 -13.02 5.11
CA THR A 43 2.14 -11.97 5.27
C THR A 43 1.98 -10.95 4.15
N VAL A 44 1.68 -9.71 4.51
CA VAL A 44 1.72 -8.58 3.57
C VAL A 44 2.98 -7.78 3.81
N THR A 45 3.78 -7.61 2.76
CA THR A 45 4.94 -6.72 2.77
C THR A 45 4.62 -5.46 1.96
N ILE A 46 4.75 -4.30 2.59
CA ILE A 46 4.61 -2.99 1.93
C ILE A 46 6.01 -2.46 1.65
N GLU A 47 6.32 -2.18 0.38
CA GLU A 47 7.57 -1.52 0.02
C GLU A 47 7.59 -0.06 0.48
N SER A 48 8.80 0.45 0.75
CA SER A 48 9.01 1.83 1.16
C SER A 48 8.46 2.80 0.10
N GLY A 49 7.62 3.74 0.55
CA GLY A 49 6.99 4.75 -0.32
C GLY A 49 5.71 4.30 -1.04
N THR A 50 5.20 3.10 -0.74
CA THR A 50 3.87 2.66 -1.20
C THR A 50 2.76 3.42 -0.49
N ILE A 51 1.76 3.88 -1.23
CA ILE A 51 0.57 4.58 -0.72
C ILE A 51 -0.63 3.63 -0.79
N LEU A 52 -1.29 3.44 0.35
CA LEU A 52 -2.59 2.77 0.44
C LEU A 52 -3.66 3.82 0.75
N ARG A 53 -4.73 3.88 -0.04
CA ARG A 53 -5.86 4.79 0.18
C ARG A 53 -7.10 4.01 0.55
N PHE A 54 -7.71 4.44 1.64
CA PHE A 54 -8.87 3.82 2.24
C PHE A 54 -10.06 4.78 2.14
N PRO A 55 -11.25 4.32 1.69
CA PRO A 55 -12.47 5.11 1.77
C PRO A 55 -12.73 5.58 3.20
N ARG A 56 -13.37 6.74 3.37
CA ARG A 56 -13.69 7.28 4.69
C ARG A 56 -14.47 6.26 5.52
N GLY A 57 -14.00 6.00 6.74
CA GLY A 57 -14.64 5.07 7.68
C GLY A 57 -14.26 3.61 7.49
N SER A 58 -13.45 3.26 6.48
CA SER A 58 -12.95 1.90 6.32
C SER A 58 -11.74 1.61 7.20
N GLN A 59 -11.55 0.33 7.52
CA GLN A 59 -10.51 -0.17 8.42
C GLN A 59 -9.58 -1.17 7.72
N LEU A 60 -8.32 -1.16 8.12
CA LEU A 60 -7.39 -2.27 7.88
C LEU A 60 -7.27 -3.10 9.16
N THR A 61 -7.79 -4.32 9.14
CA THR A 61 -7.64 -5.27 10.24
C THR A 61 -6.51 -6.25 9.94
N VAL A 62 -5.52 -6.30 10.84
CA VAL A 62 -4.39 -7.24 10.72
C VAL A 62 -4.58 -8.40 11.70
N ARG A 63 -4.87 -9.59 11.18
CA ARG A 63 -4.91 -10.85 11.94
C ARG A 63 -3.65 -11.70 11.70
N GLY A 64 -3.06 -11.58 10.52
CA GLY A 64 -1.76 -12.17 10.16
C GLY A 64 -0.60 -11.22 10.44
N ARG A 65 0.32 -11.09 9.48
CA ARG A 65 1.52 -10.27 9.60
C ARG A 65 1.54 -9.14 8.56
N LEU A 66 1.85 -7.94 9.02
CA LEU A 66 2.11 -6.77 8.18
C LEU A 66 3.56 -6.32 8.37
N ILE A 67 4.32 -6.26 7.29
CA ILE A 67 5.71 -5.78 7.27
C ILE A 67 5.76 -4.50 6.46
N ALA A 68 6.04 -3.36 7.09
CA ALA A 68 6.25 -2.09 6.40
C ALA A 68 7.75 -1.82 6.27
N LYS A 69 8.25 -1.76 5.03
CA LYS A 69 9.64 -1.40 4.75
C LYS A 69 9.79 0.12 4.75
N VAL A 70 10.92 0.60 5.26
CA VAL A 70 11.27 2.02 5.31
C VAL A 70 12.68 2.23 4.81
N ASN A 71 12.94 3.38 4.18
CA ASN A 71 14.30 3.81 3.84
C ASN A 71 14.83 4.72 4.96
N ILE A 72 15.92 4.32 5.61
CA ILE A 72 16.56 5.10 6.66
C ILE A 72 17.93 5.56 6.15
N LEU A 73 18.16 6.87 6.10
CA LEU A 73 19.45 7.48 5.83
C LEU A 73 20.04 7.93 7.17
N ILE A 74 21.17 7.34 7.58
CA ILE A 74 21.89 7.75 8.80
C ILE A 74 23.08 8.61 8.34
N TYR A 75 23.11 9.86 8.78
CA TYR A 75 24.26 10.74 8.61
C TYR A 75 25.12 10.70 9.88
N SER A 76 26.41 10.43 9.73
CA SER A 76 27.41 10.62 10.79
C SER A 76 27.96 12.04 10.73
N ASN A 77 28.19 12.65 11.90
CA ASN A 77 28.92 13.92 12.03
C ASN A 77 30.43 13.71 11.91
#